data_AF-A0A958QEL3-F1
#
_entry.id   AF-A0A958QEL3-F1
#
_cell.length_a   1.000
_cell.length_b   1.000
_cell.length_c   1.000
_cell.angle_alpha   90.00
_cell.angle_beta   90.00
_cell.angle_gamma   90.00
#
_symmetry.space_group_name_H-M   'P 1'
#
loop_
_entity.id
_entity.type
_entity.pdbx_description
1 polymer ?
#
loop_
_entity_poly.entity_id
_entity_poly.type
_entity_poly.pdbx_seq_one_letter_code
_entity_poly.pdbx_strand_id
1 'polypeptide(L)'
;MTRRLIYLLGSVLFGLASGTSTAFADNLNNRQRRLSTHYLSSTNTGQELLRPFQSTDDYYNRFSIGDLWSPHPEKLFEIKASKQSVQFRLNGDLLAASPEYLSWVLAQALVQYRAVSVAQKFEADPMPYFIEFSQWELLISLKYWEEFGAPQDFDYADHPIENIRKVPQRLNASVNQWNNIWRNQSKDQFLMQTERRHLNLGYPNQSLVDFARTTTSDKNREAALILLDAFHRDLEKECQRRPRWCR
;
A
#
# COMPACT_ATOMS: atom_id res chain seq x y z
N MET A 1 -13.32 49.83 44.20
CA MET A 1 -13.51 49.48 45.63
C MET A 1 -14.18 48.11 45.69
N THR A 2 -13.40 47.03 45.89
CA THR A 2 -13.41 46.16 47.11
C THR A 2 -14.72 45.37 47.27
N ARG A 3 -14.79 44.03 47.32
CA ARG A 3 -13.88 43.01 47.91
C ARG A 3 -14.19 41.60 47.36
N ARG A 4 -13.16 40.74 47.46
CA ARG A 4 -13.10 39.29 47.19
C ARG A 4 -13.83 38.43 48.25
N LEU A 5 -14.19 37.20 47.88
CA LEU A 5 -14.10 35.94 48.67
C LEU A 5 -14.40 34.78 47.67
N ILE A 6 -13.46 34.03 47.12
CA ILE A 6 -12.66 32.90 47.66
C ILE A 6 -13.44 32.00 48.62
N TYR A 7 -13.88 30.84 48.12
CA TYR A 7 -13.76 29.57 48.83
C TYR A 7 -13.17 28.52 47.91
N LEU A 8 -12.17 27.85 48.45
CA LEU A 8 -11.28 26.85 47.89
C LEU A 8 -11.38 25.65 48.84
N LEU A 9 -11.14 24.45 48.31
CA LEU A 9 -10.78 23.19 48.97
C LEU A 9 -11.89 22.15 49.17
N GLY A 10 -11.60 20.95 48.68
CA GLY A 10 -12.38 19.75 48.91
C GLY A 10 -12.03 18.59 47.97
N SER A 11 -10.74 18.26 47.87
CA SER A 11 -10.15 17.14 47.13
C SER A 11 -10.81 15.78 47.42
N VAL A 12 -10.75 14.83 46.48
CA VAL A 12 -10.02 13.56 46.61
C VAL A 12 -10.19 12.71 45.34
N LEU A 13 -9.05 12.22 44.88
CA LEU A 13 -8.83 11.24 43.84
C LEU A 13 -9.69 9.97 44.01
N PHE A 14 -10.27 9.49 42.91
CA PHE A 14 -10.22 8.07 42.60
C PHE A 14 -9.95 7.90 41.11
N GLY A 15 -8.74 7.43 40.80
CA GLY A 15 -8.42 6.92 39.50
C GLY A 15 -9.14 5.59 39.27
N LEU A 16 -9.73 5.45 38.09
CA LEU A 16 -9.71 4.19 37.39
C LEU A 16 -9.28 4.47 35.97
N ALA A 17 -8.04 4.06 35.68
CA ALA A 17 -7.62 3.71 34.36
C ALA A 17 -8.65 2.71 33.80
N SER A 18 -9.40 3.13 32.79
CA SER A 18 -10.04 2.23 31.86
C SER A 18 -9.46 2.60 30.51
N GLY A 19 -8.69 1.66 29.95
CA GLY A 19 -7.92 1.87 28.74
C GLY A 19 -8.79 2.43 27.64
N THR A 20 -8.24 3.39 26.90
CA THR A 20 -8.73 3.78 25.59
C THR A 20 -8.57 2.59 24.66
N SER A 21 -9.46 1.60 24.76
CA SER A 21 -9.79 0.80 23.59
C SER A 21 -10.60 1.75 22.71
N THR A 22 -9.94 2.32 21.70
CA THR A 22 -10.66 3.01 20.65
C THR A 22 -11.54 1.96 19.99
N ALA A 23 -12.80 1.92 20.40
CA ALA A 23 -13.85 1.16 19.74
C ALA A 23 -13.90 1.63 18.28
N PHE A 24 -13.22 0.92 17.39
CA PHE A 24 -13.44 1.01 15.95
C PHE A 24 -14.92 0.69 15.75
N ALA A 25 -15.75 1.70 15.48
CA ALA A 25 -17.13 1.47 15.11
C ALA A 25 -17.20 0.42 13.99
N ASP A 26 -18.04 -0.60 14.14
CA ASP A 26 -18.24 -1.68 13.17
C ASP A 26 -18.99 -1.17 11.93
N ASN A 27 -18.31 -0.34 11.14
CA ASN A 27 -18.76 0.08 9.82
C ASN A 27 -18.08 -0.77 8.73
N LEU A 28 -18.64 -0.71 7.51
CA LEU A 28 -18.15 -1.47 6.37
C LEU A 28 -16.64 -1.23 6.13
N ASN A 29 -16.16 0.01 6.26
CA ASN A 29 -14.76 0.36 6.07
C ASN A 29 -13.88 -0.40 7.07
N ASN A 30 -14.19 -0.36 8.36
CA ASN A 30 -13.41 -1.05 9.38
C ASN A 30 -13.49 -2.58 9.25
N ARG A 31 -14.64 -3.13 8.82
CA ARG A 31 -14.75 -4.54 8.48
C ARG A 31 -13.84 -4.92 7.32
N GLN A 32 -13.88 -4.18 6.21
CA GLN A 32 -13.03 -4.42 5.04
C GLN A 32 -11.54 -4.27 5.36
N ARG A 33 -11.17 -3.27 6.17
CA ARG A 33 -9.81 -3.09 6.66
C ARG A 33 -9.33 -4.32 7.42
N ARG A 34 -10.08 -4.80 8.41
CA ARG A 34 -9.70 -5.98 9.19
C ARG A 34 -9.61 -7.25 8.35
N LEU A 35 -10.57 -7.48 7.46
CA LEU A 35 -10.57 -8.67 6.59
C LEU A 35 -9.41 -8.64 5.60
N SER A 36 -9.18 -7.52 4.90
CA SER A 36 -8.04 -7.39 3.98
C SER A 36 -6.69 -7.54 4.70
N THR A 37 -6.53 -7.01 5.92
CA THR A 37 -5.33 -7.23 6.73
C THR A 37 -5.18 -8.69 7.15
N HIS A 38 -6.28 -9.35 7.52
CA HIS A 38 -6.28 -10.77 7.86
C HIS A 38 -5.79 -11.63 6.68
N TYR A 39 -6.37 -11.46 5.49
CA TYR A 39 -5.95 -12.16 4.27
C TYR A 39 -4.53 -11.81 3.81
N LEU A 40 -4.07 -10.59 4.08
CA LEU A 40 -2.67 -10.26 3.84
C LEU A 40 -1.77 -11.09 4.78
N SER A 41 -2.08 -11.08 6.07
CA SER A 41 -1.30 -11.76 7.12
C SER A 41 -1.27 -13.29 7.03
N SER A 42 -2.13 -13.90 6.21
CA SER A 42 -2.17 -15.36 6.00
C SER A 42 -1.09 -15.89 5.06
N THR A 43 -0.24 -15.00 4.52
CA THR A 43 0.86 -15.35 3.60
C THR A 43 2.20 -14.88 4.16
N ASN A 44 3.30 -15.51 3.73
CA ASN A 44 4.64 -15.10 4.17
C ASN A 44 4.97 -13.70 3.64
N THR A 45 4.67 -13.43 2.38
CA THR A 45 4.87 -12.11 1.76
C THR A 45 4.07 -11.03 2.46
N GLY A 46 2.82 -11.29 2.83
CA GLY A 46 2.02 -10.32 3.56
C GLY A 46 2.51 -10.08 4.99
N GLN A 47 3.00 -11.10 5.69
CA GLN A 47 3.65 -10.93 6.99
C GLN A 47 4.93 -10.08 6.88
N GLU A 48 5.74 -10.29 5.84
CA GLU A 48 6.93 -9.47 5.57
C GLU A 48 6.57 -7.99 5.36
N LEU A 49 5.49 -7.72 4.61
CA LEU A 49 4.98 -6.37 4.36
C LEU A 49 4.44 -5.68 5.62
N LEU A 50 3.88 -6.46 6.56
CA LEU A 50 3.34 -5.95 7.82
C LEU A 50 4.41 -5.80 8.92
N ARG A 51 5.57 -6.44 8.77
CA ARG A 51 6.67 -6.40 9.76
C ARG A 51 7.15 -5.00 10.18
N PRO A 52 7.14 -3.97 9.32
CA PRO A 52 7.58 -2.63 9.72
C PRO A 52 6.67 -1.93 10.75
N PHE A 53 5.43 -2.40 10.93
CA PHE A 53 4.49 -1.81 11.88
C PHE A 53 4.71 -2.40 13.28
N GLN A 54 4.67 -1.55 14.30
CA GLN A 54 4.96 -1.97 15.69
C GLN A 54 3.83 -2.82 16.29
N SER A 55 2.61 -2.58 15.83
CA SER A 55 1.41 -3.29 16.26
C SER A 55 0.32 -3.18 15.19
N THR A 56 -0.72 -4.00 15.33
CA THR A 56 -1.95 -3.89 14.53
C THR A 56 -2.58 -2.50 14.66
N ASP A 57 -2.50 -1.87 15.83
CA ASP A 57 -3.03 -0.52 16.05
C ASP A 57 -2.18 0.55 15.36
N ASP A 58 -0.84 0.44 15.39
CA ASP A 58 0.04 1.34 14.62
C ASP A 58 -0.26 1.26 13.12
N TYR A 59 -0.48 0.05 12.60
CA TYR A 59 -0.92 -0.17 11.23
C TYR A 59 -2.30 0.46 10.95
N TYR A 60 -3.31 0.22 11.79
CA TYR A 60 -4.64 0.79 11.60
C TYR A 60 -4.69 2.32 11.79
N ASN A 61 -3.73 2.91 12.48
CA ASN A 61 -3.63 4.38 12.57
C ASN A 61 -3.06 5.02 11.28
N ARG A 62 -2.40 4.22 10.42
CA ARG A 62 -1.78 4.67 9.17
C ARG A 62 -2.58 4.31 7.93
N PHE A 63 -3.46 3.33 8.03
CA PHE A 63 -4.28 2.79 6.96
C PHE A 63 -5.72 3.31 7.03
N SER A 64 -6.29 3.78 5.92
CA SER A 64 -7.73 4.04 5.80
C SER A 64 -8.31 3.55 4.47
N ILE A 65 -9.65 3.41 4.39
CA ILE A 65 -10.38 3.22 3.13
C ILE A 65 -11.42 4.34 3.03
N GLY A 66 -11.49 5.01 1.88
CA GLY A 66 -12.43 6.11 1.63
C GLY A 66 -11.99 6.97 0.45
N ASP A 67 -12.58 8.16 0.33
CA ASP A 67 -12.27 9.10 -0.73
C ASP A 67 -10.77 9.40 -0.78
N LEU A 68 -10.17 9.26 -1.97
CA LEU A 68 -8.79 9.61 -2.21
C LEU A 68 -8.57 11.12 -1.98
N TRP A 69 -7.36 11.49 -1.58
CA TRP A 69 -7.00 12.90 -1.39
C TRP A 69 -6.83 13.64 -2.72
N SER A 70 -6.46 12.93 -3.80
CA SER A 70 -6.40 13.50 -5.15
C SER A 70 -7.57 13.03 -6.02
N PRO A 71 -8.11 13.88 -6.93
CA PRO A 71 -9.29 13.59 -7.73
C PRO A 71 -8.96 12.68 -8.94
N HIS A 72 -8.37 11.53 -8.67
CA HIS A 72 -7.92 10.56 -9.66
C HIS A 72 -8.68 9.24 -9.48
N PRO A 73 -9.87 9.09 -10.11
CA PRO A 73 -10.72 7.91 -9.92
C PRO A 73 -10.06 6.60 -10.36
N GLU A 74 -9.03 6.65 -11.20
CA GLU A 74 -8.24 5.51 -11.66
C GLU A 74 -7.27 4.96 -10.62
N LYS A 75 -6.95 5.72 -9.56
CA LYS A 75 -6.02 5.28 -8.53
C LYS A 75 -6.70 4.28 -7.60
N LEU A 76 -6.00 3.19 -7.31
CA LEU A 76 -6.45 2.18 -6.35
C LEU A 76 -6.15 2.60 -4.90
N PHE A 77 -5.11 3.43 -4.72
CA PHE A 77 -4.66 3.90 -3.42
C PHE A 77 -3.80 5.16 -3.56
N GLU A 78 -3.54 5.80 -2.42
CA GLU A 78 -2.64 6.93 -2.30
C GLU A 78 -1.81 6.85 -1.02
N ILE A 79 -0.60 7.39 -1.08
CA ILE A 79 0.28 7.57 0.08
C ILE A 79 0.47 9.07 0.30
N LYS A 80 0.30 9.51 1.53
CA LYS A 80 0.60 10.87 1.97
C LYS A 80 1.66 10.85 3.05
N ALA A 81 2.77 11.51 2.80
CA ALA A 81 3.80 11.76 3.80
C ALA A 81 3.69 13.18 4.35
N SER A 82 3.84 13.31 5.66
CA SER A 82 4.14 14.55 6.37
C SER A 82 5.54 14.47 6.98
N LYS A 83 6.00 15.48 7.73
CA LYS A 83 7.25 15.37 8.49
C LYS A 83 7.20 14.32 9.61
N GLN A 84 6.00 13.99 10.10
CA GLN A 84 5.82 13.20 11.33
C GLN A 84 5.18 11.83 11.08
N SER A 85 4.54 11.64 9.92
CA SER A 85 3.79 10.42 9.63
C SER A 85 3.70 10.15 8.14
N VAL A 86 3.67 8.87 7.79
CA VAL A 86 3.22 8.38 6.48
C VAL A 86 1.87 7.71 6.70
N GLN A 87 0.90 8.09 5.89
CA GLN A 87 -0.44 7.51 5.87
C GLN A 87 -0.72 7.00 4.47
N PHE A 88 -1.54 5.96 4.39
CA PHE A 88 -2.01 5.45 3.12
C PHE A 88 -3.51 5.20 3.15
N ARG A 89 -4.13 5.39 1.99
CA ARG A 89 -5.57 5.24 1.81
C ARG A 89 -5.84 4.41 0.57
N LEU A 90 -6.67 3.38 0.71
CA LEU A 90 -7.24 2.70 -0.44
C LEU A 90 -8.50 3.45 -0.91
N ASN A 91 -8.73 3.43 -2.21
CA ASN A 91 -9.89 4.08 -2.83
C ASN A 91 -11.19 3.47 -2.29
N GLY A 92 -12.09 4.33 -1.79
CA GLY A 92 -13.40 3.97 -1.25
C GLY A 92 -14.31 3.27 -2.26
N ASP A 93 -14.14 3.50 -3.55
CA ASP A 93 -14.88 2.80 -4.61
C ASP A 93 -14.63 1.28 -4.61
N LEU A 94 -13.52 0.84 -3.98
CA LEU A 94 -13.17 -0.57 -3.81
C LEU A 94 -13.88 -1.22 -2.61
N LEU A 95 -14.69 -0.51 -1.83
CA LEU A 95 -15.40 -1.08 -0.67
C LEU A 95 -16.35 -2.23 -1.04
N ALA A 96 -16.84 -2.22 -2.28
CA ALA A 96 -17.65 -3.28 -2.85
C ALA A 96 -16.82 -4.46 -3.35
N ALA A 97 -15.49 -4.43 -3.32
CA ALA A 97 -14.67 -5.55 -3.74
C ALA A 97 -14.57 -6.63 -2.65
N SER A 98 -14.16 -7.84 -3.05
CA SER A 98 -13.87 -8.90 -2.09
C SER A 98 -12.67 -8.52 -1.20
N PRO A 99 -12.66 -8.92 0.08
CA PRO A 99 -11.54 -8.61 0.96
C PRO A 99 -10.20 -9.18 0.48
N GLU A 100 -10.20 -10.30 -0.25
CA GLU A 100 -9.04 -10.92 -0.90
C GLU A 100 -8.47 -10.03 -2.00
N TYR A 101 -9.33 -9.38 -2.78
CA TYR A 101 -8.85 -8.41 -3.74
C TYR A 101 -8.30 -7.16 -3.02
N LEU A 102 -9.00 -6.69 -2.00
CA LEU A 102 -8.53 -5.55 -1.21
C LEU A 102 -7.19 -5.84 -0.53
N SER A 103 -6.91 -7.08 -0.12
CA SER A 103 -5.60 -7.46 0.43
C SER A 103 -4.50 -7.43 -0.62
N TRP A 104 -4.80 -7.74 -1.89
CA TRP A 104 -3.85 -7.59 -3.00
C TRP A 104 -3.53 -6.13 -3.32
N VAL A 105 -4.55 -5.25 -3.34
CA VAL A 105 -4.33 -3.80 -3.49
C VAL A 105 -3.56 -3.25 -2.29
N LEU A 106 -3.89 -3.72 -1.08
CA LEU A 106 -3.17 -3.37 0.13
C LEU A 106 -1.69 -3.78 0.05
N ALA A 107 -1.36 -4.94 -0.51
CA ALA A 107 0.03 -5.35 -0.71
C ALA A 107 0.80 -4.36 -1.59
N GLN A 108 0.20 -3.85 -2.68
CA GLN A 108 0.79 -2.79 -3.52
C GLN A 108 0.99 -1.51 -2.71
N ALA A 109 -0.04 -1.07 -1.97
CA ALA A 109 0.03 0.12 -1.15
C ALA A 109 1.16 0.06 -0.10
N LEU A 110 1.40 -1.12 0.48
CA LEU A 110 2.48 -1.31 1.45
C LEU A 110 3.87 -1.25 0.85
N VAL A 111 4.05 -1.64 -0.41
CA VAL A 111 5.31 -1.46 -1.14
C VAL A 111 5.57 0.03 -1.37
N GLN A 112 4.57 0.79 -1.83
CA GLN A 112 4.72 2.24 -2.00
C GLN A 112 4.93 2.95 -0.66
N TYR A 113 4.21 2.52 0.39
CA TYR A 113 4.40 3.02 1.75
C TYR A 113 5.85 2.84 2.22
N ARG A 114 6.47 1.67 1.96
CA ARG A 114 7.87 1.42 2.28
C ARG A 114 8.78 2.39 1.52
N ALA A 115 8.54 2.60 0.23
CA ALA A 115 9.33 3.51 -0.59
C ALA A 115 9.30 4.95 -0.06
N VAL A 116 8.10 5.44 0.25
CA VAL A 116 7.88 6.78 0.83
C VAL A 116 8.48 6.90 2.23
N SER A 117 8.40 5.85 3.05
CA SER A 117 8.98 5.83 4.40
C SER A 117 10.51 5.90 4.40
N VAL A 118 11.17 5.26 3.41
CA VAL A 118 12.62 5.40 3.23
C VAL A 118 12.96 6.84 2.88
N ALA A 119 12.27 7.45 1.91
CA ALA A 119 12.48 8.85 1.54
C ALA A 119 12.37 9.77 2.77
N GLN A 120 11.31 9.58 3.57
CA GLN A 120 11.08 10.36 4.78
C GLN A 120 12.20 10.17 5.82
N LYS A 121 12.71 8.94 6.00
CA LYS A 121 13.81 8.65 6.93
C LYS A 121 15.09 9.43 6.59
N PHE A 122 15.35 9.68 5.32
CA PHE A 122 16.49 10.48 4.86
C PHE A 122 16.20 11.98 4.83
N GLU A 123 15.00 12.41 5.23
CA GLU A 123 14.52 13.78 5.04
C GLU A 123 14.67 14.22 3.57
N ALA A 124 14.48 13.28 2.64
CA ALA A 124 14.50 13.52 1.21
C ALA A 124 13.29 14.36 0.80
N ASP A 125 13.45 15.14 -0.26
CA ASP A 125 12.32 15.81 -0.90
C ASP A 125 11.33 14.77 -1.43
N PRO A 126 10.05 15.13 -1.65
CA PRO A 126 9.09 14.24 -2.29
C PRO A 126 9.64 13.69 -3.61
N MET A 127 9.94 12.39 -3.63
CA MET A 127 10.44 11.74 -4.83
C MET A 127 9.29 11.47 -5.80
N PRO A 128 9.52 11.61 -7.12
CA PRO A 128 8.53 11.20 -8.09
C PRO A 128 8.29 9.70 -8.00
N TYR A 129 7.19 9.26 -8.58
CA TYR A 129 6.85 7.85 -8.64
C TYR A 129 7.65 7.22 -9.80
N PHE A 130 8.72 6.47 -9.47
CA PHE A 130 9.65 5.89 -10.45
C PHE A 130 9.13 4.60 -11.07
N ILE A 131 9.70 4.21 -12.21
CA ILE A 131 9.39 2.96 -12.93
C ILE A 131 9.55 1.75 -12.00
N GLU A 132 10.64 1.71 -11.23
CA GLU A 132 10.93 0.61 -10.31
C GLU A 132 9.87 0.46 -9.22
N PHE A 133 9.16 1.52 -8.83
CA PHE A 133 8.07 1.39 -7.84
C PHE A 133 6.90 0.60 -8.43
N SER A 134 6.51 0.87 -9.68
CA SER A 134 5.47 0.07 -10.36
C SER A 134 5.89 -1.37 -10.59
N GLN A 135 7.16 -1.60 -10.93
CA GLN A 135 7.72 -2.94 -11.04
C GLN A 135 7.68 -3.68 -9.70
N TRP A 136 8.11 -3.02 -8.62
CA TRP A 136 8.20 -3.60 -7.29
C TRP A 136 6.83 -3.91 -6.69
N GLU A 137 5.86 -3.00 -6.85
CA GLU A 137 4.48 -3.21 -6.43
C GLU A 137 3.87 -4.45 -7.08
N LEU A 138 4.03 -4.60 -8.40
CA LEU A 138 3.51 -5.77 -9.12
C LEU A 138 4.29 -7.04 -8.81
N LEU A 139 5.62 -6.96 -8.67
CA LEU A 139 6.46 -8.08 -8.26
C LEU A 139 5.97 -8.69 -6.94
N ILE A 140 5.86 -7.86 -5.91
CA ILE A 140 5.51 -8.32 -4.56
C ILE A 140 4.04 -8.71 -4.46
N SER A 141 3.14 -7.94 -5.06
CA SER A 141 1.71 -8.26 -5.00
C SER A 141 1.37 -9.54 -5.77
N LEU A 142 2.08 -9.87 -6.86
CA LEU A 142 1.90 -11.14 -7.58
C LEU A 142 2.53 -12.32 -6.83
N LYS A 143 3.67 -12.13 -6.15
CA LYS A 143 4.22 -13.12 -5.21
C LYS A 143 3.23 -13.39 -4.07
N TYR A 144 2.68 -12.34 -3.46
CA TYR A 144 1.60 -12.45 -2.47
C TYR A 144 0.41 -13.24 -3.03
N TRP A 145 -0.02 -12.92 -4.24
CA TRP A 145 -1.15 -13.59 -4.89
C TRP A 145 -0.91 -15.08 -5.15
N GLU A 146 0.32 -15.43 -5.52
CA GLU A 146 0.72 -16.82 -5.73
C GLU A 146 0.70 -17.63 -4.42
N GLU A 147 1.12 -17.04 -3.30
CA GLU A 147 1.05 -17.65 -1.98
C GLU A 147 -0.39 -17.76 -1.46
N PHE A 148 -1.21 -16.76 -1.75
CA PHE A 148 -2.60 -16.68 -1.28
C PHE A 148 -3.52 -17.68 -2.01
N GLY A 149 -3.28 -17.92 -3.30
CA GLY A 149 -4.17 -18.68 -4.18
C GLY A 149 -5.16 -17.77 -4.91
N ALA A 150 -5.57 -18.15 -6.12
CA ALA A 150 -6.52 -17.35 -6.90
C ALA A 150 -7.85 -17.22 -6.14
N PRO A 151 -8.47 -16.02 -6.09
CA PRO A 151 -9.76 -15.82 -5.46
C PRO A 151 -10.79 -16.66 -6.19
N GLN A 152 -11.60 -17.38 -5.43
CA GLN A 152 -12.69 -18.19 -5.96
C GLN A 152 -14.05 -17.47 -5.90
N ASP A 153 -14.11 -16.23 -5.41
CA ASP A 153 -15.34 -15.52 -5.03
C ASP A 153 -15.30 -14.04 -5.49
N PHE A 154 -16.32 -13.34 -6.01
CA PHE A 154 -17.73 -13.62 -6.38
C PHE A 154 -18.08 -12.78 -7.63
N ASP A 155 -19.11 -13.21 -8.35
CA ASP A 155 -19.68 -12.55 -9.52
C ASP A 155 -20.47 -11.28 -9.14
N TYR A 156 -19.94 -10.10 -9.51
CA TYR A 156 -20.67 -8.82 -9.44
C TYR A 156 -21.43 -8.52 -10.75
N ALA A 157 -21.56 -9.46 -11.69
CA ALA A 157 -22.27 -9.25 -12.96
C ALA A 157 -23.72 -8.78 -12.77
N ASP A 158 -24.33 -9.09 -11.62
CA ASP A 158 -25.72 -8.75 -11.32
C ASP A 158 -25.89 -7.52 -10.40
N HIS A 159 -24.82 -6.79 -10.07
CA HIS A 159 -24.95 -5.56 -9.26
C HIS A 159 -25.80 -4.50 -10.00
N PRO A 160 -26.78 -3.84 -9.35
CA PRO A 160 -27.72 -2.93 -10.03
C PRO A 160 -27.05 -1.67 -10.61
N ILE A 161 -25.88 -1.31 -10.10
CA ILE A 161 -25.08 -0.15 -10.54
C ILE A 161 -24.00 -0.61 -11.52
N GLU A 162 -24.09 -0.17 -12.78
CA GLU A 162 -23.22 -0.58 -13.89
C GLU A 162 -21.73 -0.32 -13.66
N ASN A 163 -21.39 0.82 -13.06
CA ASN A 163 -19.99 1.16 -12.74
C ASN A 163 -19.38 0.15 -11.75
N ILE A 164 -20.18 -0.29 -10.77
CA ILE A 164 -19.77 -1.28 -9.77
C ILE A 164 -19.64 -2.67 -10.40
N ARG A 165 -20.41 -3.01 -11.45
CA ARG A 165 -20.22 -4.27 -12.21
C ARG A 165 -18.92 -4.29 -13.01
N LYS A 166 -18.61 -3.16 -13.67
CA LYS A 166 -17.44 -3.04 -14.55
C LYS A 166 -16.13 -3.10 -13.78
N VAL A 167 -16.10 -2.64 -12.53
CA VAL A 167 -14.89 -2.62 -11.71
C VAL A 167 -14.36 -4.04 -11.48
N PRO A 168 -15.10 -5.00 -10.87
CA PRO A 168 -14.67 -6.39 -10.68
C PRO A 168 -14.33 -7.13 -11.97
N GLN A 169 -15.06 -6.90 -13.07
CA GLN A 169 -14.75 -7.53 -14.36
C GLN A 169 -13.44 -7.04 -14.95
N ARG A 170 -13.22 -5.71 -14.98
CA ARG A 170 -11.95 -5.11 -15.43
C ARG A 170 -10.78 -5.51 -14.54
N LEU A 171 -11.07 -5.69 -13.26
CA LEU A 171 -10.13 -6.00 -12.21
C LEU A 171 -9.74 -7.47 -12.20
N ASN A 172 -10.70 -8.39 -12.40
CA ASN A 172 -10.43 -9.80 -12.65
C ASN A 172 -9.66 -9.97 -13.96
N ALA A 173 -10.04 -9.27 -15.03
CA ALA A 173 -9.29 -9.26 -16.29
C ALA A 173 -7.86 -8.73 -16.10
N SER A 174 -7.69 -7.64 -15.34
CA SER A 174 -6.38 -7.06 -15.03
C SER A 174 -5.53 -8.03 -14.19
N VAL A 175 -6.07 -8.60 -13.12
CA VAL A 175 -5.36 -9.55 -12.25
C VAL A 175 -4.98 -10.81 -13.03
N ASN A 176 -5.88 -11.37 -13.84
CA ASN A 176 -5.58 -12.53 -14.68
C ASN A 176 -4.53 -12.21 -15.75
N GLN A 177 -4.59 -11.02 -16.35
CA GLN A 177 -3.57 -10.57 -17.29
C GLN A 177 -2.19 -10.52 -16.61
N TRP A 178 -2.09 -9.90 -15.43
CA TRP A 178 -0.82 -9.82 -14.70
C TRP A 178 -0.34 -11.17 -14.19
N ASN A 179 -1.25 -12.03 -13.72
CA ASN A 179 -0.92 -13.40 -13.33
C ASN A 179 -0.43 -14.22 -14.54
N ASN A 180 -1.01 -14.03 -15.73
CA ASN A 180 -0.54 -14.68 -16.95
C ASN A 180 0.86 -14.20 -17.35
N ILE A 181 1.10 -12.88 -17.33
CA ILE A 181 2.44 -12.30 -17.57
C ILE A 181 3.43 -12.88 -16.55
N TRP A 182 3.08 -12.84 -15.26
CA TRP A 182 3.91 -13.34 -14.16
C TRP A 182 4.29 -14.81 -14.31
N ARG A 183 3.34 -15.67 -14.72
CA ARG A 183 3.55 -17.11 -14.83
C ARG A 183 4.29 -17.52 -16.09
N ASN A 184 4.04 -16.83 -17.20
CA ASN A 184 4.37 -17.33 -18.53
C ASN A 184 5.40 -16.49 -19.29
N GLN A 185 5.75 -15.29 -18.82
CA GLN A 185 6.75 -14.43 -19.45
C GLN A 185 8.07 -14.42 -18.65
N SER A 186 9.17 -14.08 -19.29
CA SER A 186 10.45 -13.88 -18.60
C SER A 186 10.43 -12.64 -17.71
N LYS A 187 11.40 -12.54 -16.80
CA LYS A 187 11.62 -11.37 -15.94
C LYS A 187 11.71 -10.08 -16.76
N ASP A 188 12.49 -10.07 -17.84
CA ASP A 188 12.68 -8.88 -18.66
C ASP A 188 11.38 -8.46 -19.37
N GLN A 189 10.60 -9.44 -19.84
CA GLN A 189 9.27 -9.17 -20.42
C GLN A 189 8.30 -8.62 -19.36
N PHE A 190 8.31 -9.18 -18.15
CA PHE A 190 7.52 -8.66 -17.03
C PHE A 190 7.90 -7.20 -16.69
N LEU A 191 9.19 -6.90 -16.56
CA LEU A 191 9.68 -5.55 -16.27
C LEU A 191 9.30 -4.54 -17.38
N MET A 192 9.35 -4.95 -18.64
CA MET A 192 8.93 -4.13 -19.78
C MET A 192 7.41 -3.87 -19.78
N GLN A 193 6.59 -4.88 -19.47
CA GLN A 193 5.13 -4.71 -19.41
C GLN A 193 4.72 -3.79 -18.26
N THR A 194 5.35 -3.92 -17.11
CA THR A 194 5.11 -3.07 -15.93
C THR A 194 5.55 -1.63 -16.18
N GLU A 195 6.68 -1.40 -16.85
CA GLU A 195 7.09 -0.08 -17.33
C GLU A 195 6.09 0.52 -18.32
N ARG A 196 5.61 -0.25 -19.30
CA ARG A 196 4.56 0.22 -20.21
C ARG A 196 3.30 0.63 -19.45
N ARG A 197 2.87 -0.14 -18.44
CA ARG A 197 1.75 0.23 -17.57
C ARG A 197 2.03 1.53 -16.83
N HIS A 198 3.24 1.68 -16.27
CA HIS A 198 3.66 2.89 -15.56
C HIS A 198 3.47 4.13 -16.43
N LEU A 199 3.97 4.10 -17.67
CA LEU A 199 3.84 5.20 -18.62
C LEU A 199 2.38 5.45 -19.05
N ASN A 200 1.60 4.40 -19.28
CA ASN A 200 0.18 4.52 -19.64
C ASN A 200 -0.68 5.14 -18.54
N LEU A 201 -0.24 5.06 -17.28
CA LEU A 201 -0.87 5.72 -16.14
C LEU A 201 -0.45 7.19 -16.01
N GLY A 202 0.37 7.70 -16.92
CA GLY A 202 0.84 9.08 -16.93
C GLY A 202 1.95 9.38 -15.91
N TYR A 203 2.58 8.35 -15.34
CA TYR A 203 3.72 8.54 -14.44
C TYR A 203 4.99 8.96 -15.19
N PRO A 204 5.93 9.65 -14.52
CA PRO A 204 7.16 10.12 -15.15
C PRO A 204 8.00 8.98 -15.73
N ASN A 205 8.53 9.17 -16.94
CA ASN A 205 9.54 8.28 -17.50
C ASN A 205 10.91 8.53 -16.83
N GLN A 206 11.07 8.09 -15.59
CA GLN A 206 12.29 8.25 -14.81
C GLN A 206 12.56 7.00 -13.96
N SER A 207 13.80 6.51 -14.03
CA SER A 207 14.28 5.41 -13.20
C SER A 207 14.95 5.93 -11.91
N LEU A 208 15.01 5.07 -10.88
CA LEU A 208 15.79 5.34 -9.67
C LEU A 208 17.28 5.54 -9.98
N VAL A 209 17.81 4.80 -10.96
CA VAL A 209 19.20 4.92 -11.41
C VAL A 209 19.47 6.32 -11.97
N ASP A 210 18.61 6.80 -12.87
CA ASP A 210 18.77 8.10 -13.50
C ASP A 210 18.57 9.22 -12.49
N PHE A 211 17.62 9.07 -11.57
CA PHE A 211 17.40 10.03 -10.50
C PHE A 211 18.60 10.13 -9.55
N ALA A 212 19.17 8.99 -9.11
CA ALA A 212 20.35 8.99 -8.25
C ALA A 212 21.57 9.67 -8.91
N ARG A 213 21.72 9.53 -10.23
CA ARG A 213 22.79 10.16 -11.01
C ARG A 213 22.60 11.66 -11.19
N THR A 214 21.37 12.12 -11.33
CA THR A 214 21.05 13.51 -11.74
C THR A 214 20.67 14.42 -10.58
N THR A 215 20.18 13.87 -9.47
CA THR A 215 19.83 14.67 -8.30
C THR A 215 21.06 15.37 -7.70
N THR A 216 20.90 16.61 -7.27
CA THR A 216 21.94 17.39 -6.56
C THR A 216 21.88 17.19 -5.04
N SER A 217 20.78 16.64 -4.52
CA SER A 217 20.60 16.39 -3.08
C SER A 217 21.20 15.04 -2.69
N ASP A 218 22.18 15.05 -1.78
CA ASP A 218 22.81 13.84 -1.24
C ASP A 218 21.79 12.94 -0.54
N LYS A 219 20.83 13.52 0.19
CA LYS A 219 19.71 12.81 0.84
C LYS A 219 18.83 12.07 -0.17
N ASN A 220 18.46 12.74 -1.26
CA ASN A 220 17.67 12.14 -2.33
C ASN A 220 18.45 11.02 -3.03
N ARG A 221 19.76 11.21 -3.24
CA ARG A 221 20.64 10.20 -3.84
C ARG A 221 20.74 8.96 -2.96
N GLU A 222 20.98 9.14 -1.67
CA GLU A 222 21.09 8.03 -0.72
C GLU A 222 19.77 7.25 -0.61
N ALA A 223 18.63 7.95 -0.49
CA ALA A 223 17.32 7.32 -0.48
C ALA A 223 17.06 6.51 -1.76
N ALA A 224 17.38 7.07 -2.94
CA ALA A 224 17.20 6.40 -4.21
C ALA A 224 18.07 5.13 -4.34
N LEU A 225 19.34 5.18 -3.90
CA LEU A 225 20.23 4.03 -3.92
C LEU A 225 19.75 2.90 -3.00
N ILE A 226 19.25 3.24 -1.81
CA ILE A 226 18.69 2.25 -0.87
C ILE A 226 17.44 1.60 -1.44
N LEU A 227 16.59 2.37 -2.11
CA LEU A 227 15.39 1.84 -2.75
C LEU A 227 15.72 0.95 -3.94
N LEU A 228 16.69 1.35 -4.76
CA LEU A 228 17.17 0.55 -5.87
C LEU A 228 17.75 -0.79 -5.40
N ASP A 229 18.58 -0.76 -4.37
CA ASP A 229 19.15 -1.94 -3.74
C ASP A 229 18.07 -2.84 -3.11
N ALA A 230 17.04 -2.26 -2.47
CA ALA A 230 15.90 -3.02 -1.97
C ALA A 230 15.10 -3.71 -3.08
N PHE A 231 14.82 -3.00 -4.17
CA PHE A 231 14.15 -3.56 -5.34
C PHE A 231 14.96 -4.71 -5.96
N HIS A 232 16.26 -4.50 -6.21
CA HIS A 232 17.12 -5.54 -6.80
C HIS A 232 17.23 -6.79 -5.91
N ARG A 233 17.33 -6.63 -4.59
CA ARG A 233 17.33 -7.78 -3.67
C ARG A 233 16.05 -8.59 -3.76
N ASP A 234 14.89 -7.94 -3.81
CA ASP A 234 13.61 -8.66 -3.90
C ASP A 234 13.46 -9.33 -5.27
N LEU A 235 13.95 -8.69 -6.34
CA LEU A 235 14.01 -9.28 -7.68
C LEU A 235 14.94 -10.50 -7.73
N GLU A 236 16.10 -10.43 -7.08
CA GLU A 236 17.07 -11.53 -7.03
C GLU A 236 16.54 -12.72 -6.21
N LYS A 237 15.93 -12.46 -5.04
CA LYS A 237 15.24 -13.50 -4.26
C LYS A 237 14.18 -14.20 -5.10
N GLU A 238 13.45 -13.44 -5.90
CA GLU A 238 12.44 -14.02 -6.79
C GLU A 238 13.08 -14.87 -7.91
N CYS A 239 14.20 -14.43 -8.49
CA CYS A 239 14.97 -15.26 -9.42
C CYS A 239 15.46 -16.57 -8.79
N GLN A 240 15.86 -16.54 -7.53
CA GLN A 240 16.25 -17.74 -6.80
C GLN A 240 15.05 -18.67 -6.57
N ARG A 241 13.87 -18.12 -6.26
CA ARG A 241 12.61 -18.87 -6.11
C ARG A 241 12.12 -19.46 -7.44
N ARG A 242 12.28 -18.73 -8.55
CA ARG A 242 11.83 -19.10 -9.89
C ARG A 242 12.95 -18.99 -10.93
N PRO A 243 13.95 -19.90 -10.94
CA PRO A 243 15.11 -19.78 -11.83
C PRO A 243 14.79 -19.75 -13.32
N ARG A 244 13.66 -20.34 -13.75
CA ARG A 244 13.21 -20.30 -15.15
C ARG A 244 12.64 -18.95 -15.56
N TRP A 245 12.11 -18.18 -14.61
CA TRP A 245 11.56 -16.85 -14.87
C TRP A 245 12.67 -15.85 -15.22
N CYS A 246 13.87 -16.03 -14.67
CA CYS A 246 15.00 -15.11 -14.88
C CYS A 246 15.97 -15.50 -16.00
N ARG A 247 15.62 -16.52 -16.79
CA ARG A 247 16.36 -16.91 -18.00
C ARG A 247 15.84 -16.19 -19.23
#